data_AF-A0A0A9XGT8-F1
#
_entry.id   AF-A0A0A9XGT8-F1
#
_cell.length_a   1.000
_cell.length_b   1.000
_cell.length_c   1.000
_cell.angle_alpha   90.00
_cell.angle_beta   90.00
_cell.angle_gamma   90.00
#
_symmetry.space_group_name_H-M   'P 1'
#
loop_
_entity.id
_entity.type
_entity.pdbx_description
1 polymer ?
#
loop_
_entity_poly.entity_id
_entity_poly.type
_entity_poly.pdbx_seq_one_letter_code
_entity_poly.pdbx_strand_id
1 'polypeptide(L)'
;TRNPFDWLPMNQSQWYRKHVKCLDKKTKVVTLLPAFQSGLQKFAASFEIMRTKHSPTTTSDCRARRQKVLDEMSAKLTQLLCELEKTMSDLQILSDERLQTEEETVVSMRDFEQDITTGQMYDWGVLSTYEDYVTDWHRIVRQVVGPKGDAKCPNRPHRNKIQPLPT
;
A
#
# COMPACT_ATOMS: atom_id res chain seq x y z
N THR A 1 10.99 4.21 -19.23
CA THR A 1 11.71 3.38 -18.24
C THR A 1 10.70 2.82 -17.28
N ARG A 2 10.68 1.49 -17.10
CA ARG A 2 9.78 0.82 -16.14
C ARG A 2 10.20 1.23 -14.73
N ASN A 3 9.24 1.63 -13.88
CA ASN A 3 9.56 1.96 -12.48
C ASN A 3 10.06 0.68 -11.80
N PRO A 4 11.26 0.66 -11.21
CA PRO A 4 11.80 -0.52 -10.53
C PRO A 4 11.10 -0.84 -9.21
N PHE A 5 9.93 -0.26 -8.92
CA PHE A 5 9.11 -0.49 -7.73
C PHE A 5 7.63 -0.71 -8.10
N ASP A 6 7.35 -1.26 -9.28
CA ASP A 6 5.98 -1.42 -9.82
C ASP A 6 5.12 -2.46 -9.06
N TRP A 7 5.73 -3.32 -8.23
CA TRP A 7 5.01 -4.23 -7.32
C TRP A 7 4.40 -3.52 -6.11
N LEU A 8 4.91 -2.33 -5.75
CA LEU A 8 4.38 -1.54 -4.65
C LEU A 8 3.14 -0.76 -5.10
N PRO A 9 2.17 -0.53 -4.19
CA PRO A 9 0.96 0.19 -4.54
C PRO A 9 1.26 1.68 -4.80
N MET A 10 0.87 2.17 -5.99
CA MET A 10 1.07 3.56 -6.41
C MET A 10 -0.22 4.23 -6.87
N ASN A 11 -0.23 5.56 -6.90
CA ASN A 11 -1.32 6.39 -7.47
C ASN A 11 -2.70 6.16 -6.82
N GLN A 12 -2.75 6.00 -5.50
CA GLN A 12 -3.98 5.71 -4.76
C GLN A 12 -5.00 6.85 -4.91
N SER A 13 -4.53 8.10 -4.96
CA SER A 13 -5.37 9.27 -5.28
C SER A 13 -6.08 9.14 -6.64
N GLN A 14 -5.39 8.63 -7.67
CA GLN A 14 -5.97 8.46 -9.00
C GLN A 14 -6.98 7.30 -9.00
N TRP A 15 -6.60 6.17 -8.40
CA TRP A 15 -7.48 5.02 -8.25
C TRP A 15 -8.78 5.41 -7.52
N TYR A 16 -8.67 6.12 -6.40
CA TYR A 16 -9.82 6.61 -5.64
C TYR A 16 -10.75 7.48 -6.48
N ARG A 17 -10.21 8.48 -7.20
CA ARG A 17 -11.01 9.38 -8.05
C ARG A 17 -11.73 8.63 -9.17
N LYS A 18 -11.14 7.56 -9.69
CA LYS A 18 -11.67 6.80 -10.83
C LYS A 18 -12.71 5.77 -10.40
N HIS A 19 -12.50 5.08 -9.28
CA HIS A 19 -13.31 3.90 -8.93
C HIS A 19 -14.17 4.09 -7.68
N VAL A 20 -13.76 4.92 -6.71
CA VAL A 20 -14.36 4.95 -5.37
C VAL A 20 -15.10 6.24 -5.05
N LYS A 21 -14.58 7.39 -5.50
CA LYS A 21 -15.05 8.73 -5.12
C LYS A 21 -16.56 8.92 -5.26
N CYS A 22 -17.16 8.31 -6.27
CA CYS A 22 -18.58 8.49 -6.62
C CYS A 22 -19.50 7.39 -6.09
N LEU A 23 -18.98 6.42 -5.34
CA LEU A 23 -19.80 5.39 -4.69
C LEU A 23 -20.56 5.98 -3.50
N ASP A 24 -21.59 5.28 -3.02
CA ASP A 24 -22.21 5.60 -1.75
C ASP A 24 -21.25 5.35 -0.58
N LYS A 25 -21.53 5.95 0.57
CA LYS A 25 -20.65 5.92 1.75
C LYS A 25 -20.30 4.51 2.21
N LYS A 26 -21.28 3.62 2.26
CA LYS A 26 -21.06 2.25 2.72
C LYS A 26 -20.16 1.52 1.73
N THR A 27 -20.46 1.62 0.45
CA THR A 27 -19.66 0.98 -0.62
C THR A 27 -18.22 1.54 -0.66
N LYS A 28 -18.03 2.83 -0.39
CA LYS A 28 -16.69 3.42 -0.22
C LYS A 28 -15.90 2.71 0.87
N VAL A 29 -16.47 2.57 2.07
CA VAL A 29 -15.76 1.96 3.21
C VAL A 29 -15.39 0.51 2.93
N VAL A 30 -16.33 -0.29 2.43
CA VAL A 30 -16.07 -1.72 2.12
C VAL A 30 -15.09 -1.92 0.97
N THR A 31 -14.92 -0.92 0.09
CA THR A 31 -13.93 -0.96 -0.99
C THR A 31 -12.56 -0.46 -0.53
N LEU A 32 -12.55 0.55 0.35
CA LEU A 32 -11.32 1.22 0.79
C LEU A 32 -10.51 0.39 1.77
N LEU A 33 -11.16 -0.22 2.77
CA LEU A 33 -10.42 -0.90 3.83
C LEU A 33 -9.61 -2.10 3.32
N PRO A 34 -10.16 -3.00 2.46
CA PRO A 34 -9.35 -4.06 1.86
C PRO A 34 -8.21 -3.54 1.00
N ALA A 35 -8.46 -2.53 0.16
CA ALA A 35 -7.43 -1.94 -0.70
C ALA A 35 -6.29 -1.28 0.11
N PHE A 36 -6.64 -0.68 1.26
CA PHE A 36 -5.65 -0.13 2.18
C PHE A 36 -4.85 -1.24 2.84
N GLN A 37 -5.52 -2.31 3.30
CA GLN A 37 -4.87 -3.43 3.96
C GLN A 37 -3.87 -4.14 3.03
N SER A 38 -4.31 -4.46 1.80
CA SER A 38 -3.50 -5.12 0.78
C SER A 38 -2.22 -4.34 0.49
N GLY A 39 -2.32 -3.02 0.31
CA GLY A 39 -1.14 -2.19 0.09
C GLY A 39 -0.21 -2.11 1.32
N LEU A 40 -0.76 -1.98 2.53
CA LEU A 40 0.04 -2.01 3.76
C LEU A 40 0.76 -3.35 3.97
N GLN A 41 0.16 -4.47 3.59
CA GLN A 41 0.79 -5.79 3.63
C GLN A 41 2.02 -5.88 2.71
N LYS A 42 1.95 -5.29 1.51
CA LYS A 42 3.10 -5.22 0.59
C LYS A 42 4.27 -4.44 1.18
N PHE A 43 3.99 -3.34 1.88
CA PHE A 43 5.02 -2.61 2.61
C PHE A 43 5.54 -3.39 3.82
N ALA A 44 4.69 -4.11 4.53
CA ALA A 44 5.11 -4.92 5.68
C ALA A 44 6.08 -6.03 5.25
N ALA A 45 5.77 -6.74 4.18
CA ALA A 45 6.67 -7.72 3.59
C ALA A 45 8.00 -7.08 3.13
N SER A 46 7.94 -5.91 2.52
CA SER A 46 9.15 -5.19 2.06
C SER A 46 10.04 -4.75 3.22
N PHE A 47 9.43 -4.22 4.30
CA PHE A 47 10.16 -3.83 5.51
C PHE A 47 10.80 -5.02 6.20
N GLU A 48 10.14 -6.18 6.22
CA GLU A 48 10.73 -7.38 6.81
C GLU A 48 11.97 -7.85 6.05
N ILE A 49 11.95 -7.80 4.72
CA ILE A 49 13.12 -8.06 3.87
C ILE A 49 14.23 -7.04 4.18
N MET A 50 13.91 -5.75 4.24
CA MET A 50 14.88 -4.68 4.54
C MET A 50 15.48 -4.77 5.95
N ARG A 51 14.73 -5.29 6.93
CA ARG A 51 15.17 -5.51 8.31
C ARG A 51 16.04 -6.73 8.48
N THR A 52 15.76 -7.80 7.74
CA THR A 52 16.50 -9.07 7.84
C THR A 52 17.78 -9.07 7.00
N LYS A 53 17.78 -8.30 5.91
CA LYS A 53 18.89 -8.24 4.95
C LYS A 53 19.73 -6.99 5.12
N HIS A 54 21.05 -7.13 5.06
CA HIS A 54 21.98 -6.02 5.24
C HIS A 54 23.16 -6.10 4.28
N SER A 55 23.52 -4.96 3.69
CA SER A 55 24.77 -4.88 2.92
C SER A 55 25.98 -5.03 3.86
N PRO A 56 26.88 -6.00 3.60
CA PRO A 56 28.01 -6.31 4.49
C PRO A 56 29.00 -5.14 4.64
N THR A 57 28.97 -4.16 3.73
CA THR A 57 29.92 -3.04 3.67
C THR A 57 29.48 -1.79 4.45
N THR A 58 28.36 -1.85 5.18
CA THR A 58 27.87 -0.71 5.98
C THR A 58 28.57 -0.65 7.34
N THR A 59 29.04 0.54 7.75
CA THR A 59 29.62 0.79 9.08
C THR A 59 28.64 0.41 10.20
N SER A 60 29.16 0.03 11.37
CA SER A 60 28.35 -0.39 12.52
C SER A 60 27.29 0.65 12.91
N ASP A 61 27.68 1.92 12.90
CA ASP A 61 26.82 3.01 13.37
C ASP A 61 25.71 3.32 12.37
N CYS A 62 26.01 3.35 11.08
CA CYS A 62 25.01 3.52 10.03
C CYS A 62 24.02 2.35 10.03
N ARG A 63 24.51 1.12 10.24
CA ARG A 63 23.69 -0.08 10.35
C ARG A 63 22.74 0.00 11.55
N ALA A 64 23.23 0.36 12.72
CA ALA A 64 22.42 0.47 13.93
C ALA A 64 21.31 1.54 13.79
N ARG A 65 21.64 2.70 13.20
CA ARG A 65 20.65 3.76 12.96
C ARG A 65 19.59 3.34 11.95
N ARG A 66 20.01 2.74 10.83
CA ARG A 66 19.10 2.20 9.82
C ARG A 66 18.16 1.18 10.44
N GLN A 67 18.70 0.22 11.20
CA GLN A 67 17.91 -0.83 11.84
C GLN A 67 16.86 -0.24 12.79
N LYS A 68 17.26 0.71 13.64
CA LYS A 68 16.35 1.40 14.56
C LYS A 68 15.18 2.06 13.83
N VAL A 69 15.44 2.79 12.73
CA VAL A 69 14.38 3.43 11.94
C VAL A 69 13.43 2.39 11.34
N LEU A 70 13.97 1.31 10.77
CA LEU A 70 13.14 0.26 10.18
C LEU A 70 12.31 -0.49 11.23
N ASP A 71 12.86 -0.75 12.42
CA ASP A 71 12.12 -1.36 13.53
C ASP A 71 10.98 -0.45 14.00
N GLU A 72 11.22 0.85 14.15
CA GLU A 72 10.19 1.82 14.53
C GLU A 72 9.09 1.93 13.47
N MET A 73 9.46 2.00 12.18
CA MET A 73 8.49 2.05 11.08
C MET A 73 7.69 0.76 10.96
N SER A 74 8.34 -0.40 11.07
CA SER A 74 7.69 -1.71 11.05
C SER A 74 6.70 -1.84 12.21
N ALA A 75 7.08 -1.44 13.42
CA ALA A 75 6.18 -1.47 14.58
C ALA A 75 4.93 -0.60 14.36
N LYS A 76 5.09 0.61 13.79
CA LYS A 76 3.96 1.49 13.46
C LYS A 76 3.07 0.92 12.37
N LEU A 77 3.66 0.31 11.35
CA LEU A 77 2.91 -0.34 10.27
C LEU A 77 2.11 -1.55 10.80
N THR A 78 2.72 -2.39 11.65
CA THR A 78 2.02 -3.50 12.31
C THR A 78 0.86 -2.99 13.16
N GLN A 79 1.07 -1.93 13.96
CA GLN A 79 0.00 -1.34 14.76
C GLN A 79 -1.18 -0.90 13.88
N LEU A 80 -0.90 -0.20 12.76
CA LEU A 80 -1.93 0.25 11.83
C LEU A 80 -2.67 -0.92 11.17
N LEU A 81 -1.95 -1.96 10.76
CA LEU A 81 -2.54 -3.18 10.21
C LEU A 81 -3.47 -3.86 11.22
N CYS A 82 -3.10 -3.95 12.49
CA CYS A 82 -3.97 -4.53 13.53
C CYS A 82 -5.26 -3.72 13.73
N GLU A 83 -5.17 -2.38 13.79
CA GLU A 83 -6.36 -1.53 13.89
C GLU A 83 -7.26 -1.66 12.66
N LEU A 84 -6.66 -1.81 11.48
CA LEU A 84 -7.38 -2.00 10.23
C LEU A 84 -8.07 -3.37 10.17
N GLU A 85 -7.36 -4.45 10.53
CA GLU A 85 -7.91 -5.81 10.62
C GLU A 85 -9.09 -5.86 11.60
N LYS A 86 -8.93 -5.25 12.77
CA LYS A 86 -10.01 -5.12 13.76
C LYS A 86 -11.21 -4.36 13.18
N THR A 87 -10.97 -3.22 12.55
CA THR A 87 -12.04 -2.41 11.93
C THR A 87 -12.78 -3.18 10.83
N MET A 88 -12.04 -3.93 10.00
CA MET A 88 -12.63 -4.77 8.96
C MET A 88 -13.47 -5.90 9.55
N SER A 89 -12.97 -6.55 10.62
CA SER A 89 -13.70 -7.57 11.36
C SER A 89 -15.00 -7.02 11.98
N ASP A 90 -14.95 -5.85 12.64
CA ASP A 90 -16.11 -5.20 13.23
C ASP A 90 -17.18 -4.85 12.18
N LEU A 91 -16.74 -4.53 10.96
CA LEU A 91 -17.60 -4.24 9.81
C LEU A 91 -17.98 -5.48 8.99
N GLN A 92 -17.55 -6.68 9.39
CA GLN A 92 -17.77 -7.94 8.69
C GLN A 92 -17.27 -7.93 7.23
N ILE A 93 -16.14 -7.28 6.98
CA ILE A 93 -15.47 -7.25 5.69
C ILE A 93 -14.44 -8.38 5.65
N LEU A 94 -14.59 -9.30 4.70
CA LEU A 94 -13.65 -10.40 4.49
C LEU A 94 -12.40 -9.92 3.74
N SER A 95 -11.26 -10.53 4.06
CA SER A 95 -9.97 -10.31 3.38
C SER A 95 -9.25 -11.64 3.19
N ASP A 96 -8.77 -11.91 1.98
CA ASP A 96 -8.20 -13.22 1.57
C ASP A 96 -6.71 -13.13 1.15
N GLU A 97 -6.05 -11.96 1.26
CA GLU A 97 -4.83 -11.68 0.48
C GLU A 97 -3.47 -11.85 1.20
N ARG A 98 -3.42 -12.30 2.47
CA ARG A 98 -2.15 -12.29 3.24
C ARG A 98 -1.02 -13.14 2.64
N LEU A 99 -1.31 -14.34 2.14
CA LEU A 99 -0.26 -15.31 1.78
C LEU A 99 0.42 -15.02 0.43
N GLN A 100 -0.26 -14.37 -0.52
CA GLN A 100 0.31 -14.09 -1.85
C GLN A 100 1.34 -12.94 -1.81
N THR A 101 1.23 -12.06 -0.81
CA THR A 101 2.00 -10.82 -0.74
C THR A 101 3.49 -11.04 -0.44
N GLU A 102 3.82 -12.04 0.40
CA GLU A 102 5.21 -12.29 0.80
C GLU A 102 6.05 -12.84 -0.37
N GLU A 103 5.52 -13.82 -1.12
CA GLU A 103 6.23 -14.45 -2.24
C GLU A 103 6.53 -13.45 -3.36
N GLU A 104 5.54 -12.64 -3.76
CA GLU A 104 5.71 -11.58 -4.76
C GLU A 104 6.80 -10.58 -4.36
N THR A 105 6.85 -10.22 -3.07
CA THR A 105 7.81 -9.23 -2.57
C THR A 105 9.23 -9.78 -2.54
N VAL A 106 9.41 -11.04 -2.13
CA VAL A 106 10.73 -11.72 -2.15
C VAL A 106 11.28 -11.77 -3.57
N VAL A 107 10.46 -12.13 -4.55
CA VAL A 107 10.85 -12.15 -5.97
C VAL A 107 11.24 -10.77 -6.45
N SER A 108 10.50 -9.73 -6.05
CA SER A 108 10.74 -8.35 -6.49
C SER A 108 11.98 -7.71 -5.85
N MET A 109 12.37 -8.16 -4.65
CA MET A 109 13.53 -7.68 -3.90
C MET A 109 14.72 -8.65 -3.93
N ARG A 110 14.77 -9.56 -4.92
CA ARG A 110 15.85 -10.54 -5.06
C ARG A 110 17.25 -9.94 -5.09
N ASP A 111 17.40 -8.77 -5.70
CA ASP A 111 18.70 -8.13 -5.94
C ASP A 111 19.08 -7.16 -4.80
N PHE A 112 18.27 -7.08 -3.73
CA PHE A 112 18.45 -6.15 -2.61
C PHE A 112 19.85 -6.20 -1.98
N GLU A 113 20.46 -7.39 -1.90
CA GLU A 113 21.77 -7.61 -1.26
C GLU A 113 22.95 -7.61 -2.24
N GLN A 114 22.72 -7.28 -3.52
CA GLN A 114 23.76 -7.37 -4.54
C GLN A 114 24.98 -6.49 -4.21
N ASP A 115 24.73 -5.25 -3.81
CA ASP A 115 25.75 -4.32 -3.35
C ASP A 115 25.13 -3.20 -2.50
N ILE A 116 25.97 -2.36 -1.88
CA ILE A 116 25.50 -1.27 -1.00
C ILE A 116 24.63 -0.24 -1.71
N THR A 117 24.95 0.08 -2.97
CA THR A 117 24.19 1.03 -3.79
C THR A 117 22.81 0.48 -4.05
N THR A 118 22.72 -0.80 -4.45
CA THR A 118 21.44 -1.46 -4.69
C THR A 118 20.60 -1.51 -3.41
N GLY A 119 21.17 -1.90 -2.27
CA GLY A 119 20.47 -1.87 -0.98
C GLY A 119 19.94 -0.49 -0.62
N GLN A 120 20.75 0.57 -0.80
CA GLN A 120 20.34 1.96 -0.57
C GLN A 120 19.25 2.42 -1.55
N MET A 121 19.31 2.00 -2.82
CA MET A 121 18.28 2.30 -3.82
C MET A 121 16.94 1.67 -3.44
N TYR A 122 16.94 0.42 -2.98
CA TYR A 122 15.73 -0.23 -2.48
C TYR A 122 15.22 0.44 -1.20
N ASP A 123 16.10 0.74 -0.23
CA ASP A 123 15.72 1.47 0.98
C ASP A 123 14.99 2.77 0.63
N TRP A 124 15.62 3.60 -0.21
CA TRP A 124 15.03 4.84 -0.67
C TRP A 124 13.71 4.62 -1.41
N GLY A 125 13.69 3.73 -2.40
CA GLY A 125 12.52 3.50 -3.23
C GLY A 125 11.30 2.99 -2.46
N VAL A 126 11.50 2.02 -1.56
CA VAL A 126 10.42 1.48 -0.72
C VAL A 126 9.92 2.55 0.26
N LEU A 127 10.83 3.27 0.93
CA LEU A 127 10.46 4.29 1.93
C LEU A 127 9.75 5.49 1.29
N SER A 128 10.25 6.01 0.17
CA SER A 128 9.58 7.10 -0.56
C SER A 128 8.22 6.68 -1.10
N THR A 129 8.10 5.45 -1.62
CA THR A 129 6.80 4.94 -2.10
C THR A 129 5.82 4.76 -0.95
N TYR A 130 6.28 4.34 0.22
CA TYR A 130 5.46 4.25 1.44
C TYR A 130 4.97 5.63 1.89
N GLU A 131 5.84 6.64 1.90
CA GLU A 131 5.48 8.02 2.24
C GLU A 131 4.38 8.58 1.32
N ASP A 132 4.54 8.41 0.01
CA ASP A 132 3.55 8.81 -0.98
C ASP A 132 2.22 8.07 -0.77
N TYR A 133 2.30 6.76 -0.52
CA TYR A 133 1.14 5.91 -0.26
C TYR A 133 0.34 6.38 0.96
N VAL A 134 0.99 6.55 2.12
CA VAL A 134 0.29 7.00 3.34
C VAL A 134 -0.23 8.43 3.19
N THR A 135 0.48 9.29 2.46
CA THR A 135 0.05 10.66 2.17
C THR A 135 -1.24 10.67 1.35
N ASP A 136 -1.31 9.84 0.30
CA ASP A 136 -2.52 9.68 -0.50
C ASP A 136 -3.68 9.11 0.33
N TRP A 137 -3.43 8.05 1.11
CA TRP A 137 -4.47 7.44 1.96
C TRP A 137 -5.00 8.39 3.01
N HIS A 138 -4.14 9.17 3.64
CA HIS A 138 -4.55 10.20 4.58
C HIS A 138 -5.48 11.24 3.92
N ARG A 139 -5.23 11.63 2.67
CA ARG A 139 -6.12 12.51 1.89
C ARG A 139 -7.45 11.82 1.55
N ILE A 140 -7.40 10.56 1.14
CA ILE A 140 -8.58 9.76 0.78
C ILE A 140 -9.50 9.60 1.99
N VAL A 141 -8.95 9.15 3.13
CA VAL A 141 -9.69 8.96 4.37
C VAL A 141 -10.37 10.25 4.78
N ARG A 142 -9.65 11.39 4.80
CA ARG A 142 -10.24 12.71 5.11
C ARG A 142 -11.39 13.10 4.19
N GLN A 143 -11.33 12.72 2.91
CA GLN A 143 -12.44 12.99 1.99
C GLN A 143 -13.67 12.13 2.27
N VAL A 144 -13.47 10.90 2.75
CA VAL A 144 -14.54 9.94 3.03
C VAL A 144 -15.21 10.22 4.38
N VAL A 145 -14.42 10.54 5.42
CA VAL A 145 -14.95 10.84 6.75
C VAL A 145 -15.40 12.30 6.90
N GLY A 146 -14.90 13.19 6.05
CA GLY A 146 -15.19 14.62 6.11
C GLY A 146 -16.58 14.99 5.54
N PRO A 147 -16.94 16.29 5.55
CA PRO A 147 -18.24 16.79 5.10
C PRO A 147 -18.59 16.46 3.63
N LYS A 148 -17.56 16.14 2.83
CA LYS A 148 -17.69 15.77 1.41
C LYS A 148 -17.78 14.26 1.18
N GLY A 149 -17.80 13.44 2.23
CA GLY A 149 -17.89 11.99 2.14
C GLY A 149 -19.13 11.50 1.41
N ASP A 150 -20.23 12.24 1.56
CA ASP A 150 -21.54 11.97 0.96
C ASP A 150 -21.83 12.85 -0.27
N ALA A 151 -20.83 13.60 -0.77
CA ALA A 151 -21.02 14.47 -1.91
C ALA A 151 -21.37 13.65 -3.17
N LYS A 152 -22.57 13.86 -3.70
CA LYS A 152 -23.03 13.25 -4.96
C LYS A 152 -22.12 13.71 -6.10
N CYS A 153 -21.53 12.77 -6.83
CA CYS A 153 -20.88 13.12 -8.09
C CYS A 153 -21.95 13.55 -9.09
N PRO A 154 -21.79 14.69 -9.80
CA PRO A 154 -22.65 15.00 -10.92
C PRO A 154 -22.56 13.84 -11.93
N ASN A 155 -23.72 13.37 -12.40
CA ASN A 155 -23.88 12.20 -13.27
C ASN A 155 -22.76 12.12 -14.32
N ARG A 156 -21.77 11.24 -14.08
CA ARG A 156 -20.96 10.73 -15.19
C ARG A 156 -21.86 9.73 -15.92
N PRO A 157 -22.12 9.88 -17.23
CA PRO A 157 -22.90 8.88 -17.94
C PRO A 157 -22.20 7.53 -17.78
N HIS A 158 -22.91 6.56 -17.20
CA HIS A 158 -22.48 5.17 -17.16
C HIS A 158 -22.18 4.72 -18.60
N ARG A 159 -20.90 4.58 -18.96
CA ARG A 159 -20.50 3.79 -20.13
C ARG A 159 -20.62 2.31 -19.78
N ASN A 160 -21.85 1.85 -19.57
CA ASN A 160 -22.20 0.44 -19.65
C ASN A 160 -22.80 0.21 -21.03
N LYS A 161 -21.97 -0.23 -21.97
CA LYS A 161 -22.42 -1.05 -23.10
C LYS A 161 -21.47 -2.23 -23.19
N ILE A 162 -21.73 -3.25 -22.36
CA ILE A 162 -21.40 -4.61 -22.75
C ILE A 162 -22.32 -4.90 -23.93
N GLN A 163 -21.76 -4.93 -25.13
CA GLN A 163 -22.47 -5.44 -26.30
C GLN A 163 -22.63 -6.96 -26.13
N PRO A 164 -23.81 -7.54 -26.34
CA PRO A 164 -23.93 -8.98 -26.47
C PRO A 164 -23.19 -9.45 -27.73
N LEU A 165 -22.48 -10.57 -27.61
CA LEU A 165 -21.89 -11.27 -28.76
C LEU A 165 -22.99 -11.62 -29.78
N PRO A 166 -22.75 -11.45 -31.10
CA PRO A 166 -23.67 -11.91 -32.12
C PRO A 166 -23.69 -13.44 -32.17
N THR A 167 -24.91 -13.98 -32.29
CA THR A 167 -25.25 -15.38 -32.58
C THR A 167 -24.66 -15.87 -33.90
#